data_AF-A0A1G6IE12-F1
#
_entry.id   AF-A0A1G6IE12-F1
#
_cell.length_a   1.000
_cell.length_b   1.000
_cell.length_c   1.000
_cell.angle_alpha   90.00
_cell.angle_beta   90.00
_cell.angle_gamma   90.00
#
_symmetry.space_group_name_H-M   'P 1'
#
loop_
_entity.id
_entity.type
_entity.pdbx_description
1 polymer ?
#
loop_
_entity_poly.entity_id
_entity_poly.type
_entity_poly.pdbx_seq_one_letter_code
_entity_poly.pdbx_strand_id
1 'polypeptide(L)'
;MPNSNQNITVSLNCASQFFVPHKDADAHHAQDVIHQLVESTKNLATATFNCFDEGAELAVRDDIVANLLHDIQTRLELIEKLLPMAFSDGGEV
;
A
#
# COMPACT_ATOMS: atom_id res chain seq x y z
N MET A 1 9.06 -26.42 -30.35
CA MET A 1 8.52 -25.17 -29.77
C MET A 1 9.23 -24.96 -28.43
N PRO A 2 9.85 -23.80 -28.19
CA PRO A 2 10.75 -23.63 -27.05
C PRO A 2 9.96 -23.55 -25.73
N ASN A 3 10.50 -24.23 -24.74
CA ASN A 3 10.04 -24.35 -23.36
C ASN A 3 10.41 -23.08 -22.60
N SER A 4 9.42 -22.26 -22.24
CA SER A 4 9.65 -21.03 -21.47
C SER A 4 9.36 -21.30 -19.99
N ASN A 5 10.36 -21.84 -19.29
CA ASN A 5 10.48 -21.66 -17.84
C ASN A 5 10.86 -20.19 -17.60
N GLN A 6 9.92 -19.28 -17.83
CA GLN A 6 10.04 -17.91 -17.36
C GLN A 6 9.95 -17.97 -15.85
N ASN A 7 11.06 -17.70 -15.17
CA ASN A 7 11.04 -17.18 -13.81
C ASN A 7 10.15 -15.94 -13.85
N ILE A 8 8.86 -16.13 -13.57
CA ILE A 8 7.96 -15.04 -13.27
C ILE A 8 8.48 -14.51 -11.95
N THR A 9 9.41 -13.56 -12.02
CA THR A 9 9.67 -12.65 -10.92
C THR A 9 8.35 -11.94 -10.71
N VAL A 10 7.54 -12.47 -9.79
CA VAL A 10 6.35 -11.79 -9.29
C VAL A 10 6.91 -10.57 -8.57
N SER A 11 7.17 -9.51 -9.34
CA SER A 11 7.33 -8.17 -8.79
C SER A 11 6.05 -7.97 -7.99
N LEU A 12 6.21 -7.93 -6.66
CA LEU A 12 5.12 -7.83 -5.70
C LEU A 12 4.34 -6.55 -6.04
N ASN A 13 3.27 -6.75 -6.82
CA ASN A 13 2.22 -5.84 -7.28
C ASN A 13 2.56 -4.34 -7.26
N CYS A 14 2.82 -3.79 -8.44
CA CYS A 14 2.71 -2.36 -8.69
C CYS A 14 1.26 -1.88 -8.53
N ALA A 15 0.82 -1.51 -7.32
CA ALA A 15 -0.40 -0.72 -7.15
C ALA A 15 -0.31 0.60 -7.93
N SER A 16 0.93 1.06 -8.15
CA SER A 16 1.29 2.12 -9.08
C SER A 16 0.78 1.90 -10.53
N GLN A 17 0.59 0.66 -10.98
CA GLN A 17 0.11 0.35 -12.34
C GLN A 17 -1.41 0.24 -12.48
N PHE A 18 -2.16 -0.01 -11.39
CA PHE A 18 -3.59 -0.36 -11.49
C PHE A 18 -4.55 0.59 -10.76
N PHE A 19 -4.05 1.44 -9.87
CA PHE A 19 -4.90 2.42 -9.20
C PHE A 19 -4.96 3.74 -9.99
N VAL A 20 -6.11 4.02 -10.59
CA VAL A 20 -6.42 5.30 -11.25
C VAL A 20 -7.62 5.90 -10.53
N PRO A 21 -7.51 7.10 -9.93
CA PRO A 21 -8.65 7.79 -9.37
C PRO A 21 -9.77 7.93 -10.39
N HIS A 22 -11.03 7.81 -9.95
CA HIS A 22 -12.16 8.01 -10.86
C HIS A 22 -12.14 9.43 -11.43
N LYS A 23 -12.57 9.60 -12.68
CA LYS A 23 -12.60 10.91 -13.37
C LYS A 23 -13.42 11.98 -12.64
N ASP A 24 -14.37 11.55 -11.81
CA ASP A 24 -15.26 12.41 -11.02
C ASP A 24 -14.82 12.50 -9.55
N ALA A 25 -13.65 11.95 -9.19
CA ALA A 25 -13.11 12.07 -7.84
C ALA A 25 -12.61 13.51 -7.61
N ASP A 26 -12.99 14.09 -6.47
CA ASP A 26 -12.55 15.41 -6.06
C ASP A 26 -11.57 15.34 -4.87
N ALA A 27 -10.99 16.49 -4.53
CA ALA A 27 -10.00 16.60 -3.46
C ALA A 27 -10.53 16.17 -2.09
N HIS A 28 -11.82 16.41 -1.78
CA HIS A 28 -12.40 16.03 -0.48
C HIS A 28 -12.52 14.51 -0.37
N HIS A 29 -13.03 13.85 -1.41
CA HIS A 29 -13.08 12.39 -1.45
C HIS A 29 -11.68 11.76 -1.40
N ALA A 30 -10.69 12.37 -2.07
CA ALA A 30 -9.31 11.91 -1.99
C ALA A 30 -8.72 12.06 -0.58
N GLN A 31 -9.01 13.16 0.12
CA GLN A 31 -8.62 13.36 1.52
C GLN A 31 -9.26 12.31 2.45
N ASP A 32 -10.56 12.03 2.29
CA ASP A 32 -11.25 11.01 3.09
C ASP A 32 -10.65 9.61 2.89
N VAL A 33 -10.37 9.26 1.63
CA VAL A 33 -9.73 7.97 1.29
C VAL A 33 -8.31 7.91 1.87
N ILE A 34 -7.52 8.98 1.77
CA ILE A 34 -6.18 9.03 2.40
C ILE A 34 -6.30 8.86 3.91
N HIS A 35 -7.23 9.55 4.58
CA HIS A 35 -7.42 9.42 6.01
C HIS A 35 -7.72 7.96 6.41
N GLN A 36 -8.63 7.29 5.68
CA GLN A 36 -8.97 5.89 5.92
C GLN A 36 -7.78 4.95 5.66
N LEU A 37 -7.00 5.20 4.60
CA LEU A 37 -5.79 4.43 4.30
C LEU A 37 -4.73 4.60 5.39
N VAL A 38 -4.52 5.81 5.90
CA VAL A 38 -3.57 6.07 7.00
C VAL A 38 -4.02 5.38 8.28
N GLU A 39 -5.30 5.49 8.65
CA GLU A 39 -5.82 4.87 9.87
C GLU A 39 -5.71 3.35 9.83
N SER A 40 -6.11 2.74 8.70
CA SER A 40 -5.99 1.28 8.52
C SER A 40 -4.54 0.81 8.44
N THR A 41 -3.65 1.57 7.80
CA THR A 41 -2.21 1.26 7.75
C THR A 41 -1.57 1.34 9.13
N LYS A 42 -1.97 2.31 9.96
CA LYS A 42 -1.52 2.41 11.37
C LYS A 42 -1.91 1.15 12.15
N ASN A 43 -3.18 0.73 12.04
CA ASN A 43 -3.66 -0.46 12.72
C ASN A 43 -2.89 -1.72 12.26
N LEU A 44 -2.60 -1.82 10.97
CA LEU A 44 -1.82 -2.93 10.43
C LEU A 44 -0.37 -2.91 10.89
N ALA A 45 0.27 -1.73 10.97
CA ALA A 45 1.61 -1.58 11.51
C ALA A 45 1.68 -2.00 12.98
N THR A 46 0.67 -1.64 13.79
CA THR A 46 0.57 -2.12 15.19
C THR A 46 0.40 -3.63 15.25
N ALA A 47 -0.45 -4.22 14.41
CA ALA A 47 -0.61 -5.68 14.36
C ALA A 47 0.69 -6.38 13.94
N THR A 48 1.41 -5.81 12.97
CA THR A 48 2.71 -6.31 12.51
C THR A 48 3.74 -6.24 13.62
N PHE A 49 3.82 -5.12 14.35
CA PHE A 49 4.73 -4.96 15.48
C PHE A 49 4.46 -6.00 16.58
N ASN A 50 3.18 -6.28 16.87
CA ASN A 50 2.79 -7.30 17.85
C ASN A 50 3.10 -8.75 17.40
N CYS A 51 3.50 -8.96 16.14
CA CYS A 51 4.00 -10.26 15.70
C CYS A 51 5.46 -10.49 16.12
N PHE A 52 6.12 -9.50 16.72
CA PHE A 52 7.46 -9.62 17.27
C PHE A 52 7.39 -9.63 18.80
N ASP A 53 8.04 -10.60 19.44
CA ASP A 53 8.23 -10.64 20.88
C ASP A 53 9.29 -9.62 21.31
N GLU A 54 8.91 -8.74 22.23
CA GLU A 54 9.68 -7.57 22.68
C GLU A 54 10.28 -6.71 21.53
N GLY A 55 9.73 -6.80 20.32
CA GLY A 55 10.22 -6.10 19.13
C GLY A 55 11.49 -6.67 18.50
N ALA A 56 12.00 -7.83 18.96
CA ALA A 56 13.28 -8.38 18.52
C ALA A 56 13.18 -9.78 17.88
N GLU A 57 12.29 -10.65 18.36
CA GLU A 57 12.13 -12.01 17.82
C GLU A 57 10.78 -12.19 17.16
N LEU A 58 10.74 -12.83 15.98
CA LEU A 58 9.50 -13.09 15.29
C LEU A 58 8.70 -14.18 16.03
N ALA A 59 7.56 -13.81 16.62
CA ALA A 59 6.70 -14.71 17.41
C ALA A 59 5.64 -15.45 16.56
N VAL A 60 5.52 -15.07 15.29
CA VAL A 60 4.53 -15.60 14.33
C VAL A 60 5.27 -16.15 13.11
N ARG A 61 4.60 -16.90 12.25
CA ARG A 61 5.19 -17.34 10.99
C ARG A 61 5.62 -16.15 10.12
N ASP A 62 6.77 -16.31 9.46
CA ASP A 62 7.40 -15.33 8.58
C ASP A 62 6.52 -14.93 7.39
N ASP A 63 5.78 -15.88 6.81
CA ASP A 63 4.84 -15.62 5.71
C ASP A 63 3.72 -14.66 6.09
N ILE A 64 3.24 -14.72 7.33
CA ILE A 64 2.19 -13.82 7.82
C ILE A 64 2.73 -12.39 7.91
N VAL A 65 3.90 -12.20 8.50
CA VAL A 65 4.52 -10.87 8.65
C VAL A 65 4.93 -10.29 7.30
N ALA A 66 5.45 -11.11 6.38
CA ALA A 66 5.75 -10.66 5.01
C ALA A 66 4.49 -10.15 4.29
N ASN A 67 3.35 -10.82 4.43
CA ASN A 67 2.09 -10.37 3.86
C ASN A 67 1.61 -9.05 4.49
N LEU A 68 1.71 -8.91 5.82
CA LEU A 68 1.34 -7.67 6.51
C LEU A 68 2.21 -6.49 6.08
N LEU A 69 3.52 -6.70 5.93
CA LEU A 69 4.45 -5.68 5.43
C LEU A 69 4.14 -5.30 3.97
N HIS A 70 3.81 -6.27 3.13
CA HIS A 70 3.40 -6.02 1.74
C HIS A 70 2.11 -5.19 1.65
N ASP A 71 1.15 -5.48 2.51
CA ASP A 71 -0.10 -4.73 2.63
C ASP A 71 0.14 -3.29 3.10
N ILE A 72 1.07 -3.07 4.04
CA ILE A 72 1.49 -1.72 4.47
C ILE A 72 2.10 -0.97 3.29
N GLN A 73 3.06 -1.59 2.58
CA GLN A 73 3.70 -0.98 1.41
C GLN A 73 2.66 -0.57 0.36
N THR A 74 1.75 -1.49 0.01
CA THR A 74 0.71 -1.24 -0.99
C THR A 74 -0.17 -0.05 -0.61
N ARG A 75 -0.56 0.09 0.67
CA ARG A 75 -1.37 1.23 1.13
C ARG A 75 -0.59 2.54 1.09
N LEU A 76 0.71 2.53 1.41
CA LEU A 76 1.57 3.71 1.30
C LEU A 76 1.69 4.18 -0.16
N GLU A 77 1.86 3.25 -1.10
CA GLU A 77 1.88 3.56 -2.54
C GLU A 77 0.54 4.16 -3.02
N LEU A 78 -0.60 3.67 -2.51
CA LEU A 78 -1.91 4.24 -2.82
C LEU A 78 -2.09 5.66 -2.26
N ILE A 79 -1.63 5.90 -1.03
CA ILE A 79 -1.62 7.24 -0.42
C ILE A 79 -0.78 8.19 -1.28
N GLU A 80 0.43 7.80 -1.66
CA GLU A 80 1.33 8.62 -2.49
C GLU A 80 0.66 9.06 -3.80
N LYS A 81 -0.10 8.16 -4.44
CA LYS A 81 -0.81 8.47 -5.68
C LYS A 81 -2.02 9.39 -5.49
N LEU A 82 -2.65 9.37 -4.33
CA LEU A 82 -3.80 10.22 -4.02
C LEU A 82 -3.39 11.60 -3.50
N LEU A 83 -2.19 11.74 -2.91
CA LEU A 83 -1.70 13.01 -2.36
C LEU A 83 -1.81 14.18 -3.34
N PRO A 84 -1.41 14.05 -4.63
CA PRO A 84 -1.62 15.12 -5.60
C PRO A 84 -3.09 15.48 -5.74
N MET A 85 -4.00 14.53 -5.87
CA MET A 85 -5.44 14.84 -6.02
C MET A 85 -6.03 15.49 -4.76
N ALA A 86 -5.60 15.06 -3.57
CA ALA A 86 -6.10 15.56 -2.29
C ALA A 86 -5.64 16.98 -1.95
N PHE A 87 -4.48 17.40 -2.48
CA PHE A 87 -3.83 18.67 -2.11
C PHE A 87 -3.38 19.52 -3.31
N SER A 88 -3.69 19.12 -4.55
CA SER A 88 -3.63 20.05 -5.68
C SER A 88 -4.83 20.98 -5.54
N ASP A 89 -4.59 22.15 -4.95
CA ASP A 89 -5.36 23.33 -5.34
C ASP A 89 -5.33 23.39 -6.86
N GLY A 90 -6.39 23.87 -7.52
CA GLY A 90 -6.47 23.98 -8.99
C GLY A 90 -5.45 24.93 -9.64
N GLY A 91 -4.23 25.01 -9.14
CA GLY A 91 -3.08 25.71 -9.68
C GLY A 91 -2.24 24.76 -10.54
N GLU A 92 -2.30 25.02 -11.83
CA GLU A 92 -1.30 24.63 -12.82
C GLU A 92 0.12 24.91 -12.29
N VAL A 93 1.03 23.94 -12.48
CA VAL A 93 2.47 24.18 -12.48
C VAL A 93 2.95 24.51 -13.89
#